data_AF-V8QTJ3-F1
#
_entry.id   AF-V8QTJ3-F1
#
_cell.length_a   1.000
_cell.length_b   1.000
_cell.length_c   1.000
_cell.angle_alpha   90.00
_cell.angle_beta   90.00
_cell.angle_gamma   90.00
#
_symmetry.space_group_name_H-M   'P 1'
#
loop_
_entity.id
_entity.type
_entity.pdbx_description
1 polymer ?
#
loop_
_entity_poly.entity_id
_entity_poly.type
_entity_poly.pdbx_seq_one_letter_code
_entity_poly.pdbx_strand_id
1 'polypeptide(L)'
;MAERSTENTTGTPQRKSAASRSDTVPKKAKGSAPESGKVTLLSGGNPQIPKGDGDAPVQAYIKAMPEWKQDIGRRLDAIIVATVPGVRKAVKWNTPFYGKSEGWFLSFHCFTKYIKVTFFRGTSLKPIPQGTSKHPEVRYLDIRKGELDEAQFRDWVRQASQLPGEKL
;
A
#
# COMPACT_ATOMS: atom_id res chain seq x y z
N MET A 1 -31.76 -81.91 -4.90
CA MET A 1 -30.34 -81.47 -4.83
C MET A 1 -30.35 -79.97 -4.57
N ALA A 2 -30.25 -79.50 -3.32
CA ALA A 2 -29.03 -79.35 -2.51
C ALA A 2 -27.95 -78.54 -3.25
N GLU A 3 -27.25 -77.55 -2.70
CA GLU A 3 -27.39 -76.63 -1.57
C GLU A 3 -26.10 -75.77 -1.63
N ARG A 4 -26.20 -74.49 -1.26
CA ARG A 4 -25.22 -73.71 -0.47
C ARG A 4 -23.77 -73.42 -0.91
N SER A 5 -23.38 -72.17 -0.58
CA SER A 5 -22.10 -71.76 0.04
C SER A 5 -20.87 -71.59 -0.88
N THR A 6 -19.90 -70.67 -0.69
CA THR A 6 -19.54 -69.70 0.36
C THR A 6 -18.36 -68.82 -0.14
N GLU A 7 -18.22 -67.62 0.44
CA GLU A 7 -17.00 -66.89 0.88
C GLU A 7 -15.75 -66.80 -0.03
N ASN A 8 -15.31 -65.58 -0.39
CA ASN A 8 -14.48 -64.63 0.38
C ASN A 8 -13.01 -65.08 0.53
N THR A 9 -12.10 -64.35 -0.13
CA THR A 9 -10.65 -64.59 -0.21
C THR A 9 -9.90 -63.40 0.38
N THR A 10 -9.18 -63.68 1.48
CA THR A 10 -7.77 -63.31 1.77
C THR A 10 -7.35 -61.83 1.69
N GLY A 11 -6.66 -61.22 2.64
CA GLY A 11 -5.92 -61.68 3.82
C GLY A 11 -4.93 -60.57 4.20
N THR A 12 -4.85 -60.27 5.50
CA THR A 12 -3.92 -59.30 6.11
C THR A 12 -2.49 -59.87 6.14
N PRO A 13 -1.46 -59.01 6.26
CA PRO A 13 -0.54 -59.25 7.36
C PRO A 13 -0.28 -58.00 8.22
N GLN A 14 -0.20 -58.30 9.51
CA GLN A 14 0.02 -57.44 10.66
C GLN A 14 1.52 -57.38 10.98
N ARG A 15 2.02 -56.27 11.56
CA ARG A 15 2.77 -56.19 12.85
C ARG A 15 3.54 -54.87 12.99
N LYS A 16 3.20 -54.07 14.03
CA LYS A 16 3.93 -53.84 15.31
C LYS A 16 5.11 -52.87 15.16
N SER A 17 5.45 -51.94 16.04
CA SER A 17 4.97 -51.41 17.33
C SER A 17 6.05 -50.38 17.73
N ALA A 18 5.69 -49.28 18.40
CA ALA A 18 6.35 -48.74 19.59
C ALA A 18 6.10 -47.23 19.73
N ALA A 19 5.59 -46.87 20.90
CA ALA A 19 5.39 -45.51 21.36
C ALA A 19 6.70 -44.89 21.84
N SER A 20 6.78 -43.56 21.78
CA SER A 20 7.47 -42.77 22.79
C SER A 20 6.72 -41.45 22.98
N ARG A 21 6.27 -41.22 24.21
CA ARG A 21 5.76 -39.94 24.71
C ARG A 21 6.95 -39.12 25.19
N SER A 22 6.94 -37.79 24.99
CA SER A 22 7.44 -36.80 25.96
C SER A 22 7.06 -35.39 25.51
N ASP A 23 6.07 -34.85 26.21
CA ASP A 23 5.90 -33.48 26.73
C ASP A 23 6.47 -32.23 26.02
N THR A 24 5.50 -31.39 25.62
CA THR A 24 5.32 -29.97 26.03
C THR A 24 6.32 -28.90 25.57
N VAL A 25 5.88 -28.07 24.61
CA VAL A 25 5.69 -26.60 24.77
C VAL A 25 4.57 -26.16 23.80
N PRO A 26 3.42 -25.61 24.25
CA PRO A 26 2.50 -24.97 23.32
C PRO A 26 3.14 -23.66 22.85
N LYS A 27 3.58 -23.63 21.59
CA LYS A 27 4.02 -22.40 20.91
C LYS A 27 2.84 -21.44 20.95
N LYS A 28 2.96 -20.40 21.78
CA LYS A 28 1.97 -19.33 21.96
C LYS A 28 1.59 -18.77 20.60
N ALA A 29 0.44 -19.18 20.08
CA ALA A 29 -0.16 -18.59 18.89
C ALA A 29 -0.52 -17.14 19.24
N LYS A 30 0.40 -16.21 18.98
CA LYS A 30 0.06 -14.79 18.86
C LYS A 30 -0.54 -14.56 17.47
N GLY A 31 -1.69 -15.18 17.26
CA GLY A 31 -2.64 -14.81 16.24
C GLY A 31 -3.89 -14.35 16.96
N SER A 32 -3.83 -13.23 17.66
CA SER A 32 -5.05 -12.50 17.95
C SER A 32 -5.67 -12.20 16.60
N ALA A 33 -6.87 -12.70 16.35
CA ALA A 33 -7.66 -12.33 15.19
C ALA A 33 -7.61 -10.79 15.05
N PRO A 34 -7.35 -10.24 13.86
CA PRO A 34 -7.28 -8.80 13.70
C PRO A 34 -8.62 -8.22 14.16
N GLU A 35 -8.54 -7.27 15.10
CA GLU A 35 -9.67 -6.42 15.44
C GLU A 35 -10.17 -5.80 14.13
N SER A 36 -11.41 -6.11 13.78
CA SER A 36 -12.03 -5.69 12.53
C SER A 36 -11.90 -4.17 12.35
N GLY A 37 -11.08 -3.73 11.38
CA GLY A 37 -11.24 -2.42 10.74
C GLY A 37 -10.14 -1.37 10.90
N LYS A 38 -9.06 -1.59 11.66
CA LYS A 38 -7.94 -0.63 11.74
C LYS A 38 -6.74 -1.11 10.92
N VAL A 39 -6.39 -0.35 9.87
CA VAL A 39 -5.18 -0.56 9.08
C VAL A 39 -3.93 -0.37 9.94
N THR A 40 -2.99 -1.31 9.87
CA THR A 40 -1.69 -1.22 10.55
C THR A 40 -0.89 -0.02 10.04
N LEU A 41 -0.26 0.73 10.94
CA LEU A 41 0.68 1.79 10.57
C LEU A 41 2.11 1.30 10.73
N LEU A 42 2.95 1.55 9.72
CA LEU A 42 4.38 1.31 9.78
C LEU A 42 5.09 2.35 10.67
N SER A 43 6.35 2.10 10.98
CA SER A 43 7.23 3.09 11.60
C SER A 43 7.17 4.42 10.84
N GLY A 44 6.97 5.52 11.56
CA GLY A 44 6.75 6.85 10.96
C GLY A 44 5.29 7.18 10.63
N GLY A 45 4.34 6.27 10.89
CA GLY A 45 2.91 6.52 10.75
C GLY A 45 2.35 6.31 9.33
N ASN A 46 3.10 5.63 8.45
CA ASN A 46 2.66 5.33 7.09
C ASN A 46 1.65 4.17 7.07
N PRO A 47 0.45 4.34 6.48
CA PRO A 47 -0.50 3.24 6.34
C PRO A 47 0.06 2.03 5.58
N GLN A 48 -0.07 0.85 6.17
CA GLN A 48 0.30 -0.41 5.53
C GLN A 48 -0.84 -0.91 4.64
N ILE A 49 -0.90 -0.39 3.41
CA ILE A 49 -1.85 -0.84 2.38
C ILE A 49 -1.15 -1.76 1.37
N PRO A 50 -1.71 -2.95 1.05
CA PRO A 50 -1.14 -3.83 0.05
C PRO A 50 -1.07 -3.16 -1.33
N LYS A 51 -0.19 -3.69 -2.19
CA LYS A 51 -0.10 -3.23 -3.58
C LYS A 51 -1.45 -3.43 -4.28
N GLY A 52 -1.90 -2.43 -5.04
CA GLY A 52 -3.11 -2.52 -5.85
C GLY A 52 -3.21 -1.35 -6.82
N ASP A 53 -3.77 -1.60 -8.00
CA ASP A 53 -4.07 -0.56 -8.99
C ASP A 53 -5.49 0.02 -8.77
N GLY A 54 -5.70 1.24 -9.23
CA GLY A 54 -6.98 1.93 -9.18
C GLY A 54 -7.20 2.80 -7.94
N ASP A 55 -8.41 3.34 -7.83
CA ASP A 55 -8.77 4.32 -6.79
C ASP A 55 -8.97 3.67 -5.41
N ALA A 56 -9.60 2.50 -5.35
CA ALA A 56 -9.92 1.81 -4.10
C ALA A 56 -8.72 1.66 -3.13
N PRO A 57 -7.53 1.17 -3.54
CA PRO A 57 -6.38 1.08 -2.63
C PRO A 57 -5.86 2.46 -2.18
N VAL A 58 -5.95 3.48 -3.02
CA VAL A 58 -5.57 4.86 -2.66
C VAL A 58 -6.54 5.45 -1.65
N GLN A 59 -7.85 5.26 -1.81
CA GLN A 59 -8.84 5.69 -0.82
C GLN A 59 -8.70 4.94 0.50
N ALA A 60 -8.37 3.65 0.47
CA ALA A 60 -8.04 2.89 1.68
C ALA A 60 -6.81 3.46 2.40
N TYR A 61 -5.78 3.85 1.64
CA TYR A 61 -4.61 4.53 2.18
C TYR A 61 -4.99 5.87 2.83
N ILE A 62 -5.72 6.73 2.12
CA ILE A 62 -6.15 8.03 2.63
C ILE A 62 -7.00 7.87 3.90
N LYS A 63 -7.95 6.92 3.90
CA LYS A 63 -8.77 6.63 5.08
C LYS A 63 -7.93 6.21 6.28
N ALA A 64 -6.82 5.51 6.07
CA ALA A 64 -5.93 5.05 7.11
C ALA A 64 -4.86 6.06 7.54
N MET A 65 -4.70 7.19 6.84
CA MET A 65 -3.74 8.23 7.22
C MET A 65 -4.07 8.78 8.63
N PRO A 66 -3.07 8.94 9.51
CA PRO A 66 -3.33 9.30 10.90
C PRO A 66 -3.62 10.80 11.08
N GLU A 67 -4.50 11.11 12.03
CA GLU A 67 -4.75 12.48 12.52
C GLU A 67 -5.07 13.48 11.39
N TRP A 68 -4.46 14.68 11.45
CA TRP A 68 -4.59 15.76 10.47
C TRP A 68 -4.12 15.36 9.06
N LYS A 69 -3.31 14.30 8.92
CA LYS A 69 -2.80 13.86 7.63
C LYS A 69 -3.91 13.28 6.75
N GLN A 70 -4.94 12.68 7.36
CA GLN A 70 -6.11 12.18 6.63
C GLN A 70 -6.81 13.29 5.84
N ASP A 71 -6.95 14.47 6.44
CA ASP A 71 -7.58 15.62 5.80
C ASP A 71 -6.75 16.15 4.64
N ILE A 72 -5.43 16.27 4.85
CA ILE A 72 -4.50 16.64 3.78
C ILE A 72 -4.53 15.61 2.66
N GLY A 73 -4.52 14.31 2.97
CA GLY A 73 -4.61 13.23 1.97
C GLY A 73 -5.85 13.35 1.08
N ARG A 74 -7.02 13.65 1.66
CA ARG A 74 -8.26 13.90 0.90
C ARG A 74 -8.13 15.10 -0.03
N ARG A 75 -7.55 16.21 0.45
CA ARG A 75 -7.37 17.43 -0.36
C ARG A 75 -6.38 17.21 -1.50
N LEU A 76 -5.26 16.52 -1.24
CA LEU A 76 -4.29 16.16 -2.26
C LEU A 76 -4.96 15.34 -3.37
N ASP A 77 -5.68 14.28 -3.02
CA ASP A 77 -6.38 13.43 -3.99
C ASP A 77 -7.42 14.22 -4.79
N ALA A 78 -8.24 15.04 -4.12
CA ALA A 78 -9.24 15.87 -4.78
C ALA A 78 -8.62 16.85 -5.79
N ILE A 79 -7.52 17.53 -5.41
CA ILE A 79 -6.80 18.44 -6.31
C ILE A 79 -6.22 17.66 -7.50
N ILE A 80 -5.63 16.48 -7.27
CA ILE A 80 -5.04 15.68 -8.34
C ILE A 80 -6.09 15.22 -9.34
N VAL A 81 -7.19 14.64 -8.87
CA VAL A 81 -8.29 14.17 -9.71
C VAL A 81 -8.95 15.30 -10.49
N ALA A 82 -9.17 16.45 -9.85
CA ALA A 82 -9.76 17.61 -10.52
C ALA A 82 -8.82 18.22 -11.58
N THR A 83 -7.50 18.16 -11.36
CA THR A 83 -6.51 18.74 -12.27
C THR A 83 -6.19 17.82 -13.45
N VAL A 84 -6.27 16.50 -13.24
CA VAL A 84 -5.96 15.49 -14.26
C VAL A 84 -7.12 14.49 -14.33
N PRO A 85 -8.18 14.79 -15.10
CA PRO A 85 -9.27 13.86 -15.32
C PRO A 85 -8.76 12.52 -15.86
N GLY A 86 -9.21 11.40 -15.27
CA GLY A 86 -8.75 10.06 -15.65
C GLY A 86 -7.34 9.69 -15.17
N VAL A 87 -6.80 10.42 -14.18
CA VAL A 87 -5.49 10.10 -13.57
C VAL A 87 -5.41 8.62 -13.15
N ARG A 88 -4.31 7.97 -13.51
CA ARG A 88 -4.01 6.60 -13.06
C ARG A 88 -3.59 6.65 -11.60
N LYS A 89 -4.18 5.76 -10.78
CA LYS A 89 -3.87 5.61 -9.36
C LYS A 89 -3.36 4.20 -9.06
N ALA A 90 -2.48 4.08 -8.08
CA ALA A 90 -2.08 2.80 -7.50
C ALA A 90 -1.48 2.98 -6.11
N VAL A 91 -1.48 1.92 -5.30
CA VAL A 91 -0.59 1.80 -4.15
C VAL A 91 0.53 0.83 -4.49
N LYS A 92 1.78 1.25 -4.24
CA LYS A 92 2.98 0.43 -4.41
C LYS A 92 3.91 0.67 -3.23
N TRP A 93 4.49 -0.39 -2.67
CA TRP A 93 5.36 -0.29 -1.49
C TRP A 93 4.74 0.57 -0.36
N ASN A 94 3.45 0.34 -0.08
CA ASN A 94 2.65 1.11 0.89
C ASN A 94 2.63 2.64 0.62
N THR A 95 2.74 3.06 -0.63
CA THR A 95 2.76 4.47 -1.03
C THR A 95 1.78 4.69 -2.19
N PRO A 96 0.89 5.69 -2.14
CA PRO A 96 0.04 6.07 -3.27
C PRO A 96 0.85 6.74 -4.39
N PHE A 97 0.56 6.35 -5.63
CA PHE A 97 1.13 6.88 -6.87
C PHE A 97 0.03 7.40 -7.79
N TYR A 98 0.35 8.48 -8.49
CA TYR A 98 -0.50 9.13 -9.49
C TYR A 98 0.27 9.29 -10.79
N GLY A 99 -0.38 8.98 -11.90
CA GLY A 99 0.26 8.87 -13.20
C GLY A 99 -0.68 9.03 -14.38
N LYS A 100 -0.12 8.86 -15.57
CA LYS A 100 -0.84 8.73 -16.84
C LYS A 100 -0.40 7.43 -17.54
N SER A 101 -0.78 7.25 -18.80
CA SER A 101 -0.32 6.14 -19.64
C SER A 101 1.21 6.01 -19.70
N GLU A 102 1.92 7.14 -19.70
CA GLU A 102 3.38 7.20 -19.90
C GLU A 102 4.21 6.99 -18.62
N GLY A 103 3.56 6.88 -17.44
CA GLY A 103 4.25 6.63 -16.17
C GLY A 103 3.70 7.45 -15.01
N TRP A 104 4.43 7.43 -13.89
CA TRP A 104 4.07 8.10 -12.64
C TRP A 104 4.69 9.49 -12.58
N PHE A 105 3.93 10.51 -12.19
CA PHE A 105 4.45 11.88 -12.04
C PHE A 105 4.49 12.34 -10.58
N LEU A 106 3.71 11.70 -9.69
CA LEU A 106 3.60 12.06 -8.28
C LEU A 106 3.40 10.85 -7.38
N SER A 107 3.97 10.88 -6.18
CA SER A 107 3.59 10.00 -5.06
C SER A 107 3.59 10.76 -3.74
N PHE A 108 2.99 10.21 -2.67
CA PHE A 108 3.16 10.80 -1.34
C PHE A 108 3.22 9.76 -0.22
N HIS A 109 3.91 10.08 0.87
CA HIS A 109 4.18 9.17 1.98
C HIS A 109 4.06 9.90 3.33
N CYS A 110 3.47 9.24 4.34
CA CYS A 110 3.36 9.82 5.68
C CYS A 110 4.64 9.60 6.49
N PHE A 111 5.17 10.68 7.04
CA PHE A 111 6.20 10.66 8.09
C PHE A 111 5.60 11.19 9.39
N THR A 112 6.24 10.93 10.54
CA THR A 112 5.70 11.29 11.86
C THR A 112 5.21 12.74 11.91
N LYS A 113 6.01 13.68 11.38
CA LYS A 113 5.78 15.13 11.48
C LYS A 113 5.21 15.78 10.21
N TYR A 114 5.22 15.10 9.07
CA TYR A 114 4.87 15.71 7.78
C TYR A 114 4.40 14.67 6.75
N ILE A 115 3.75 15.11 5.68
CA ILE A 115 3.52 14.28 4.48
C ILE A 115 4.57 14.70 3.45
N LYS A 116 5.32 13.74 2.92
CA LYS A 116 6.26 13.98 1.83
C LYS A 116 5.58 13.71 0.50
N VAL A 117 5.37 14.74 -0.30
CA VAL A 117 4.99 14.59 -1.71
C VAL A 117 6.26 14.53 -2.55
N THR A 118 6.33 13.57 -3.45
CA THR A 118 7.42 13.37 -4.39
C THR A 118 6.95 13.73 -5.79
N PHE A 119 7.64 14.67 -6.44
CA PHE A 119 7.49 14.96 -7.85
C PHE A 119 8.68 14.37 -8.60
N PHE A 120 8.41 13.43 -9.50
CA PHE A 120 9.50 12.67 -10.14
C PHE A 120 10.34 13.51 -11.11
N ARG A 121 9.71 14.50 -11.77
CA ARG A 121 10.37 15.52 -12.60
C ARG A 121 10.36 16.89 -11.90
N GLY A 122 10.58 16.88 -10.58
CA GLY A 122 10.47 18.04 -9.70
C GLY A 122 11.37 19.23 -10.06
N THR A 123 12.54 19.00 -10.66
CA THR A 123 13.45 20.07 -11.13
C THR A 123 12.89 20.89 -12.29
N SER A 124 11.94 20.33 -13.04
CA SER A 124 11.32 20.99 -14.19
C SER A 124 10.09 21.82 -13.80
N LEU A 125 9.69 21.79 -12.53
CA LEU A 125 8.54 22.53 -12.03
C LEU A 125 8.88 23.97 -11.70
N LYS A 126 7.89 24.86 -11.80
CA LYS A 126 8.00 26.29 -11.49
C LYS A 126 6.93 26.70 -10.47
N PRO A 127 7.32 27.29 -9.32
CA PRO A 127 8.68 27.29 -8.78
C PRO A 127 9.18 25.87 -8.51
N ILE A 128 10.49 25.67 -8.35
CA ILE A 128 11.04 24.35 -8.04
C ILE A 128 10.70 24.01 -6.57
N PRO A 129 10.10 22.85 -6.24
CA PRO A 129 9.88 22.45 -4.86
C PRO A 129 11.22 22.36 -4.11
N GLN A 130 11.27 22.89 -2.89
CA GLN A 130 12.52 23.11 -2.15
C GLN A 130 13.22 21.82 -1.72
N GLY A 131 12.48 20.73 -1.50
CA GLY A 131 13.04 19.48 -1.00
C GLY A 131 13.94 18.80 -2.03
N THR A 132 15.21 18.60 -1.70
CA THR A 132 16.19 17.95 -2.58
C THR A 132 16.12 16.42 -2.47
N SER A 133 16.52 15.73 -3.54
CA SER A 133 16.62 14.27 -3.59
C SER A 133 18.03 13.85 -4.01
N LYS A 134 18.40 12.61 -3.69
CA LYS A 134 19.58 11.96 -4.28
C LYS A 134 19.41 11.69 -5.78
N HIS A 135 18.16 11.56 -6.24
CA HIS A 135 17.86 11.46 -7.65
C HIS A 135 17.82 12.88 -8.25
N PRO A 136 18.59 13.15 -9.32
CA PRO A 136 18.86 14.51 -9.77
C PRO A 136 17.60 15.31 -10.12
N GLU A 137 16.60 14.63 -10.70
CA GLU A 137 15.38 15.26 -11.21
C GLU A 137 14.24 15.33 -10.18
N VAL A 138 14.33 14.54 -9.10
CA VAL A 138 13.26 14.44 -8.11
C VAL A 138 13.32 15.62 -7.15
N ARG A 139 12.16 16.19 -6.82
CA ARG A 139 12.01 17.14 -5.71
C ARG A 139 10.86 16.76 -4.80
N TYR A 140 10.99 17.16 -3.54
CA TYR A 140 10.00 16.90 -2.50
C TYR A 140 9.30 18.19 -2.05
N LEU A 141 8.04 18.03 -1.69
CA LEU A 141 7.29 18.99 -0.89
C LEU A 141 6.94 18.31 0.43
N ASP A 142 7.44 18.86 1.54
CA ASP A 142 7.11 18.37 2.88
C ASP A 142 5.99 19.24 3.46
N ILE A 143 4.79 18.68 3.56
CA ILE A 143 3.61 19.36 4.06
C ILE A 143 3.49 19.09 5.56
N ARG A 144 3.57 20.14 6.39
CA ARG A 144 3.23 20.04 7.82
C ARG A 144 1.78 20.46 8.06
N LYS A 145 1.35 20.30 9.31
CA LYS A 145 -0.02 20.60 9.74
C LYS A 145 -0.36 22.06 9.43
N GLY A 146 -1.35 22.28 8.57
CA GLY A 146 -1.84 23.61 8.20
C GLY A 146 -1.03 24.33 7.11
N GLU A 147 -0.04 23.68 6.50
CA GLU A 147 0.89 24.32 5.53
C GLU A 147 0.62 23.94 4.06
N LEU A 148 -0.56 23.39 3.73
CA LEU A 148 -0.87 23.08 2.33
C LEU A 148 -1.31 24.35 1.59
N ASP A 149 -0.45 24.85 0.71
CA ASP A 149 -0.84 25.80 -0.35
C ASP A 149 -1.50 25.03 -1.50
N GLU A 150 -2.83 25.01 -1.50
CA GLU A 150 -3.63 24.27 -2.49
C GLU A 150 -3.50 24.83 -3.91
N ALA A 151 -3.29 26.14 -4.06
CA ALA A 151 -3.13 26.78 -5.36
C ALA A 151 -1.77 26.40 -5.99
N GLN A 152 -0.69 26.53 -5.21
CA GLN A 152 0.64 26.13 -5.66
C GLN A 152 0.70 24.62 -5.93
N PHE A 153 0.07 23.80 -5.09
CA PHE A 153 0.03 22.35 -5.30
C PHE A 153 -0.69 21.97 -6.60
N ARG A 154 -1.84 22.60 -6.89
CA ARG A 154 -2.56 22.41 -8.16
C ARG A 154 -1.70 22.76 -9.37
N ASP A 155 -0.97 23.87 -9.28
CA ASP A 155 -0.07 24.30 -10.36
C ASP A 155 1.06 23.31 -10.61
N TRP A 156 1.63 22.71 -9.56
CA TRP A 156 2.62 21.66 -9.69
C TRP A 156 2.05 20.37 -10.25
N VAL A 157 0.85 19.95 -9.84
CA VAL A 157 0.18 18.77 -10.40
C VAL A 157 -0.01 18.93 -11.90
N ARG A 158 -0.52 20.10 -12.34
CA ARG A 158 -0.72 20.40 -13.76
C ARG A 158 0.59 20.28 -14.54
N GLN A 159 1.66 20.93 -14.06
CA GLN A 159 2.98 20.88 -14.70
C GLN A 159 3.54 19.45 -14.73
N ALA A 160 3.56 18.76 -13.59
CA ALA A 160 4.09 17.40 -13.49
C ALA A 160 3.35 16.43 -14.40
N SER A 161 2.03 16.60 -14.54
CA SER A 161 1.22 15.78 -15.44
C SER A 161 1.55 15.96 -16.92
N GLN A 162 2.26 17.01 -17.33
CA GLN A 162 2.64 17.26 -18.73
C GLN A 162 4.05 16.76 -19.06
N LEU A 163 4.80 16.29 -18.06
CA LEU A 163 6.16 15.79 -18.22
C LEU A 163 6.18 14.26 -18.39
N PRO A 164 7.26 13.69 -18.98
CA PRO A 164 7.44 12.25 -19.04
C PRO A 164 7.43 11.62 -17.65
N GLY A 165 6.53 10.64 -17.45
CA GLY A 165 6.39 9.92 -16.20
C GLY A 165 7.54 8.93 -15.95
N GLU A 166 7.68 8.51 -14.70
CA GLU A 166 8.62 7.46 -14.31
C GLU A 166 8.02 6.07 -14.51
N LYS A 167 8.85 5.15 -15.01
CA LYS A 167 8.51 3.73 -15.16
C LYS A 167 8.99 2.98 -13.92
N LEU A 168 8.12 2.92 -12.93
CA LEU A 168 8.34 2.22 -11.66
C LEU A 168 7.48 0.97 -11.60
#